data_AF-A0A093TR99-F1
#
_entry.id   AF-A0A093TR99-F1
#
_cell.length_a   1.000
_cell.length_b   1.000
_cell.length_c   1.000
_cell.angle_alpha   90.00
_cell.angle_beta   90.00
_cell.angle_gamma   90.00
#
_symmetry.space_group_name_H-M   'P 1'
#
loop_
_entity.id
_entity.type
_entity.pdbx_description
1 polymer ?
#
loop_
_entity_poly.entity_id
_entity_poly.type
_entity_poly.pdbx_seq_one_letter_code
_entity_poly.pdbx_strand_id
1 'polypeptide(L)' 'MQHTQYVKTTKSGTTYKLDYHPGGSGSQKNIHGNDYWKVYRDVNGKDVVYGRIGHGGFKNYDLITDSPVYINGVLMNGGL' A
#
# COMPACT_ATOMS: atom_id res chain seq x y z
N MET A 1 6.90 3.70 -13.98
CA MET A 1 5.74 4.42 -13.43
C MET A 1 6.26 5.31 -12.33
N GLN A 2 5.92 6.59 -12.34
CA GLN A 2 6.32 7.49 -11.26
C GLN A 2 5.40 7.29 -10.06
N HIS A 3 5.99 7.06 -8.89
CA HIS A 3 5.24 7.00 -7.64
C HIS A 3 5.19 8.39 -7.01
N THR A 4 4.13 8.68 -6.27
CA THR A 4 4.02 9.89 -5.46
C THR A 4 4.10 9.49 -3.99
N GLN A 5 4.99 10.13 -3.23
CA GLN A 5 5.20 9.82 -1.82
C GLN A 5 4.75 10.96 -0.92
N TYR A 6 4.00 10.61 0.12
CA TYR A 6 3.62 11.53 1.20
C TYR A 6 4.19 11.01 2.50
N VAL A 7 4.93 11.87 3.21
CA VAL A 7 5.53 11.53 4.51
C VAL A 7 4.88 12.38 5.59
N LYS A 8 4.46 11.75 6.69
CA LYS A 8 3.85 12.44 7.82
C LYS A 8 4.33 11.85 9.13
N THR A 9 4.81 12.72 10.01
CA THR A 9 5.09 12.38 11.40
C THR A 9 3.89 12.77 12.26
N THR A 10 3.41 11.81 13.04
CA THR A 10 2.32 12.00 14.00
C THR A 10 2.79 12.78 15.23
N LYS A 11 1.85 13.31 16.03
CA LYS A 11 2.19 14.01 17.29
C LYS A 11 2.95 13.13 18.28
N SER A 12 2.74 11.81 18.24
CA SER A 12 3.46 10.83 19.06
C SER A 12 4.85 10.46 18.52
N GLY A 13 5.31 11.12 17.44
CA GLY A 13 6.63 10.90 16.85
C GLY A 13 6.72 9.74 15.85
N THR A 14 5.64 9.00 15.60
CA THR A 14 5.64 7.93 14.59
C THR A 14 5.55 8.52 13.20
N THR A 15 6.50 8.16 12.32
CA THR A 15 6.51 8.57 10.92
C THR A 15 5.89 7.51 10.04
N TYR A 16 5.03 7.95 9.10
CA TYR A 16 4.44 7.13 8.06
C TYR A 16 4.83 7.66 6.69
N LYS A 17 5.05 6.76 5.74
CA LYS A 17 5.19 7.06 4.32
C LYS A 17 4.08 6.36 3.55
N LEU A 18 3.31 7.13 2.79
CA LEU A 18 2.31 6.65 1.86
C LEU A 18 2.90 6.73 0.46
N ASP A 19 3.15 5.58 -0.15
CA ASP A 19 3.74 5.46 -1.49
C ASP A 19 2.65 5.05 -2.50
N TYR A 20 2.23 6.00 -3.34
CA TYR A 20 1.19 5.81 -4.34
C TYR A 20 1.73 5.00 -5.53
N HIS A 21 1.12 3.86 -5.77
CA HIS A 21 1.40 2.99 -6.91
C HIS A 21 0.26 3.15 -7.93
N PRO A 22 0.49 3.81 -9.08
CA PRO A 22 -0.54 4.00 -10.08
C PRO A 22 -0.97 2.68 -10.73
N GLY A 23 -2.22 2.60 -11.22
CA GLY A 23 -2.84 1.38 -11.78
C GLY A 23 -2.28 0.89 -13.12
N GLY A 24 -1.17 1.45 -13.57
CA GLY A 24 -0.55 1.14 -14.85
C GLY A 24 -0.80 2.19 -15.92
N SER A 25 -0.03 2.10 -16.98
CA SER A 25 -0.25 2.76 -18.28
C SER A 25 -0.26 1.70 -19.38
N GLY A 26 -0.59 2.08 -20.62
CA GLY A 26 -0.50 1.16 -21.76
C GLY A 26 0.87 0.50 -21.94
N SER A 27 1.95 1.14 -21.47
CA SER A 27 3.34 0.65 -21.57
C SER A 27 3.87 -0.04 -20.31
N GLN A 28 3.23 0.13 -19.15
CA GLN A 28 3.60 -0.56 -17.90
C GLN A 28 2.34 -0.95 -17.13
N LYS A 29 2.04 -2.25 -17.08
CA LYS A 29 0.88 -2.76 -16.35
C LYS A 29 1.17 -2.83 -14.84
N ASN A 30 0.20 -2.45 -14.02
CA ASN A 30 0.20 -2.77 -12.60
C ASN A 30 -0.37 -4.19 -12.43
N ILE A 31 0.37 -5.07 -11.75
CA ILE A 31 -0.03 -6.46 -11.53
C ILE A 31 -1.30 -6.59 -10.68
N HIS A 32 -1.63 -5.58 -9.89
CA HIS A 32 -2.85 -5.50 -9.10
C HIS A 32 -4.01 -4.89 -9.89
N GLY A 33 -3.81 -4.52 -11.16
CA GLY A 33 -4.86 -4.07 -12.07
C GLY A 33 -5.49 -2.72 -11.73
N ASN A 34 -5.10 -2.09 -10.62
CA ASN A 34 -5.59 -0.81 -10.16
C ASN A 34 -4.54 -0.07 -9.32
N ASP A 35 -4.73 1.23 -9.10
CA ASP A 35 -3.88 1.99 -8.20
C ASP A 35 -4.12 1.65 -6.73
N TYR A 36 -3.09 1.88 -5.92
CA TYR A 36 -3.12 1.61 -4.49
C TYR A 36 -2.04 2.37 -3.75
N TRP A 37 -2.19 2.44 -2.44
CA TRP A 37 -1.17 2.92 -1.52
C TRP A 37 -0.42 1.76 -0.91
N LYS A 38 0.91 1.82 -0.92
CA LYS A 38 1.74 1.01 -0.03
C LYS A 38 2.15 1.89 1.16
N VAL A 39 1.74 1.48 2.35
CA VAL A 39 1.96 2.23 3.58
C VAL A 39 3.16 1.65 4.30
N TYR A 40 4.11 2.51 4.64
CA TYR A 40 5.26 2.19 5.48
C TYR A 40 5.13 2.93 6.81
N ARG A 41 5.62 2.29 7.87
CA ARG A 41 5.83 2.90 9.19
C ARG A 41 7.31 2.84 9.50
N ASP A 42 7.85 3.94 10.00
CA ASP A 42 9.19 3.94 10.56
C ASP A 42 9.22 3.10 11.84
N VAL A 43 10.14 2.14 11.89
CA VAL A 43 10.45 1.35 13.07
C VAL A 43 11.96 1.40 13.26
N ASN A 44 12.40 2.20 14.23
CA ASN A 44 13.82 2.38 14.55
C ASN A 44 14.66 2.85 13.35
N GLY A 45 14.16 3.84 12.59
CA GLY A 45 14.86 4.37 11.42
C GLY A 45 14.77 3.50 10.17
N LYS A 46 13.89 2.48 10.15
CA LYS A 46 13.65 1.59 9.02
C LYS A 46 12.20 1.65 8.57
N ASP A 47 11.98 1.83 7.28
CA ASP A 47 10.66 1.73 6.65
C ASP A 47 10.20 0.27 6.63
N VAL A 48 9.22 -0.06 7.48
CA VAL A 48 8.56 -1.39 7.48
C VAL A 48 7.21 -1.27 6.81
N VAL A 49 6.89 -2.21 5.93
CA VAL A 49 5.59 -2.29 5.28
C VAL A 49 4.50 -2.50 6.34
N TYR A 50 3.62 -1.52 6.49
CA TYR A 50 2.53 -1.56 7.46
C TYR A 50 1.23 -2.10 6.85
N GLY A 51 1.03 -1.90 5.54
CA GLY A 51 -0.13 -2.40 4.83
C GLY A 51 -0.25 -1.85 3.41
N ARG A 52 -1.30 -2.27 2.71
CA ARG A 52 -1.73 -1.68 1.43
C ARG A 52 -3.19 -1.26 1.51
N ILE A 53 -3.51 -0.15 0.85
CA ILE A 53 -4.86 0.38 0.75
C ILE A 53 -5.18 0.55 -0.73
N GLY A 54 -6.12 -0.25 -1.22
CA GLY A 54 -6.64 -0.17 -2.58
C GLY A 54 -8.12 0.20 -2.60
N HIS A 55 -8.62 0.42 -3.80
CA HIS A 55 -10.06 0.54 -4.08
C HIS A 55 -10.54 -0.60 -4.99
N GLY A 56 -11.82 -0.58 -5.36
CA GLY A 56 -12.46 -1.68 -6.10
C GLY A 56 -11.68 -2.10 -7.35
N GLY A 57 -11.58 -3.40 -7.64
CA GLY A 57 -10.83 -3.92 -8.79
C GLY A 57 -9.33 -4.15 -8.55
N PHE A 58 -8.85 -3.98 -7.31
CA PHE A 58 -7.53 -4.45 -6.89
C PHE A 58 -7.47 -5.99 -6.94
N LYS A 59 -6.60 -6.52 -7.80
CA LYS A 59 -6.41 -7.96 -8.06
C LYS A 59 -5.19 -8.51 -7.31
N ASN A 60 -5.13 -9.83 -7.20
CA ASN A 60 -3.97 -10.55 -6.65
C ASN A 60 -3.60 -10.10 -5.22
N TYR A 61 -4.59 -9.66 -4.43
CA TYR A 61 -4.38 -9.28 -3.03
C TYR A 61 -4.03 -10.48 -2.15
N ASP A 62 -4.49 -11.67 -2.55
CA ASP A 62 -4.25 -12.97 -1.95
C ASP A 62 -2.78 -13.41 -2.05
N LEU A 63 -2.04 -12.91 -3.05
CA LEU A 63 -0.60 -13.19 -3.19
C LEU A 63 0.27 -12.32 -2.27
N ILE A 64 -0.30 -11.31 -1.62
CA ILE A 64 0.41 -10.45 -0.67
C ILE A 64 0.30 -11.10 0.71
N THR A 65 1.38 -11.69 1.19
CA THR A 65 1.43 -12.39 2.48
C THR A 65 2.25 -11.66 3.55
N ASP A 66 2.91 -10.56 3.17
CA ASP A 66 3.86 -9.82 4.03
C ASP A 66 3.19 -8.71 4.85
N SER A 67 1.92 -8.39 4.59
CA SER A 67 1.23 -7.24 5.17
C SER A 67 -0.28 -7.26 4.89
N PRO A 68 -1.11 -6.60 5.71
CA PRO A 68 -2.55 -6.53 5.47
C PRO A 68 -2.88 -5.67 4.24
N VAL A 69 -3.91 -6.09 3.50
CA VAL A 69 -4.46 -5.40 2.33
C VAL A 69 -5.91 -5.03 2.62
N TYR A 70 -6.18 -3.73 2.62
CA TYR A 70 -7.52 -3.18 2.75
C TYR A 70 -8.03 -2.73 1.38
N ILE A 71 -9.20 -3.22 0.96
CA ILE A 71 -9.90 -2.76 -0.25
C ILE A 71 -11.21 -2.11 0.18
N ASN A 72 -11.42 -0.84 -0.16
CA ASN A 72 -12.60 -0.07 0.26
C ASN A 72 -12.87 -0.14 1.79
N GLY A 73 -11.81 -0.20 2.59
CA GLY A 73 -11.88 -0.31 4.04
C GLY A 73 -12.06 -1.73 4.60
N VAL A 74 -12.23 -2.75 3.76
CA VAL A 74 -12.37 -4.16 4.18
C VAL A 74 -11.02 -4.87 4.11
N LEU A 75 -10.64 -5.59 5.17
CA LEU A 75 -9.45 -6.44 5.19
C LEU A 75 -9.68 -7.68 4.31
N MET A 76 -8.83 -7.90 3.30
CA MET A 76 -9.08 -8.92 2.27
C MET A 76 -8.20 -10.16 2.39
N ASN A 77 -6.94 -9.98 2.81
CA ASN A 77 -5.97 -11.08 2.95
C ASN A 77 -5.72 -11.48 4.42
N GLY A 78 -6.61 -11.06 5.33
CA GLY A 78 -6.53 -11.32 6.77
C GLY A 78 -7.50 -12.37 7.30
N GLY A 79 -7.96 -13.28 6.45
CA GLY A 79 -8.70 -14.47 6.88
C GLY A 79 -7.76 -15.45 7.59
N LEU A 80 -8.27 -16.05 8.69
CA LEU A 80 -7.63 -17.13 9.46
C LEU A 80 -7.20 -18.30 8.57
#